data_AF-A0A944C182-F1
#
_entry.id   AF-A0A944C182-F1
#
_cell.length_a   1.000
_cell.length_b   1.000
_cell.length_c   1.000
_cell.angle_alpha   90.00
_cell.angle_beta   90.00
_cell.angle_gamma   90.00
#
_symmetry.space_group_name_H-M   'P 1'
#
loop_
_entity.id
_entity.type
_entity.pdbx_description
1 polymer ?
#
loop_
_entity_poly.entity_id
_entity_poly.type
_entity_poly.pdbx_seq_one_letter_code
_entity_poly.pdbx_strand_id
1 'polypeptide(L)'
;MTTLKIGDKVRFLNQIGGGIISGFQSSQVCLVKDEDGFEIPTLVKEVVLVDEGRHAAAPKPKKSAIGATDAEEPDLADLPMTYRPKPLSRRDADVLNVSLAFVPHDPDEPGRTEFEAWLVNDCNFFVRYALLSPDAGGVRLRFEGELEPHTKILLEEFPSARLETWEHVTFQLFAFKRDESFRLPPVCQVPLKIRPVRFFQPHTFLDTPFFHAPAWLVPVVKETVEKF
;
A
#
# COMPACT_ATOMS: atom_id res chain seq x y z
N MET A 1 38.34 -28.33 1.16
CA MET A 1 37.58 -27.22 1.77
C MET A 1 38.50 -26.03 1.77
N THR A 2 38.31 -25.09 0.86
CA THR A 2 39.15 -23.89 0.75
C THR A 2 38.61 -22.87 1.75
N THR A 3 39.31 -22.68 2.86
CA THR A 3 38.91 -21.78 3.94
C THR A 3 39.25 -20.35 3.54
N LEU A 4 38.23 -19.53 3.26
CA LEU A 4 38.37 -18.09 2.99
C LEU A 4 38.93 -17.39 4.22
N LYS A 5 39.91 -16.50 4.03
CA LYS A 5 40.53 -15.70 5.10
C LYS A 5 40.41 -14.21 4.81
N ILE A 6 40.55 -13.42 5.87
CA ILE A 6 40.61 -11.95 5.77
C ILE A 6 41.86 -11.58 4.96
N GLY A 7 41.70 -10.77 3.91
CA GLY A 7 42.75 -10.38 2.98
C GLY A 7 42.76 -11.13 1.65
N ASP A 8 41.90 -12.13 1.46
CA ASP A 8 41.82 -12.88 0.21
C ASP A 8 41.09 -12.09 -0.88
N LYS A 9 41.64 -12.12 -2.10
CA LYS A 9 40.99 -11.58 -3.30
C LYS A 9 39.94 -12.57 -3.80
N VAL A 10 38.73 -12.08 -3.93
CA VAL A 10 37.58 -12.90 -4.27
C VAL A 10 36.76 -12.27 -5.37
N ARG A 11 36.14 -13.11 -6.19
CA ARG A 11 35.15 -12.69 -7.19
C ARG A 11 33.78 -13.20 -6.79
N PHE A 12 32.76 -12.46 -7.16
CA PHE A 12 31.38 -12.90 -6.99
C PHE A 12 31.01 -13.95 -8.04
N LEU A 13 30.20 -14.94 -7.65
CA LEU A 13 29.73 -15.99 -8.56
C LEU A 13 28.69 -15.45 -9.55
N ASN A 14 27.86 -14.49 -9.11
CA ASN A 14 26.70 -13.99 -9.84
C ASN A 14 26.90 -12.60 -10.49
N GLN A 15 28.08 -11.98 -10.33
CA GLN A 15 28.32 -10.62 -10.84
C GLN A 15 29.75 -10.44 -11.36
N ILE A 16 29.91 -9.59 -12.37
CA ILE A 16 31.21 -9.16 -12.89
C ILE A 16 31.75 -8.11 -11.92
N GLY A 17 32.46 -8.58 -10.90
CA GLY A 17 33.00 -7.76 -9.83
C GLY A 17 33.72 -8.64 -8.81
N GLY A 18 34.71 -8.09 -8.14
CA GLY A 18 35.48 -8.77 -7.13
C GLY A 18 36.09 -7.76 -6.17
N GLY A 19 36.48 -8.23 -4.99
CA GLY A 19 37.05 -7.38 -3.96
C GLY A 19 37.90 -8.19 -2.99
N ILE A 20 38.27 -7.56 -1.88
CA ILE A 20 39.11 -8.16 -0.85
C ILE A 20 38.25 -8.41 0.38
N ILE A 21 38.35 -9.59 0.99
CA ILE A 21 37.62 -9.86 2.24
C ILE A 21 38.19 -8.98 3.35
N SER A 22 37.42 -8.01 3.84
CA SER A 22 37.79 -7.14 4.97
C SER A 22 37.39 -7.73 6.32
N GLY A 23 36.39 -8.63 6.36
CA GLY A 23 35.97 -9.27 7.61
C GLY A 23 34.90 -10.35 7.43
N PHE A 24 34.53 -11.00 8.53
CA PHE A 24 33.43 -11.95 8.60
C PHE A 24 32.42 -11.47 9.64
N GLN A 25 31.17 -11.30 9.24
CA GLN A 25 30.10 -10.87 10.14
C GLN A 25 29.43 -12.09 10.81
N SER A 26 29.48 -13.25 10.15
CA SER A 26 28.99 -14.53 10.67
C SER A 26 29.67 -15.69 9.96
N SER A 27 29.44 -16.94 10.39
CA SER A 27 29.98 -18.13 9.72
C SER A 27 29.52 -18.27 8.26
N GLN A 28 28.50 -17.51 7.82
CA GLN A 28 27.92 -17.60 6.49
C GLN A 28 28.01 -16.28 5.68
N VAL A 29 28.43 -15.17 6.30
CA VAL A 29 28.51 -13.84 5.65
C VAL A 29 29.91 -13.24 5.83
N CYS A 30 30.55 -12.91 4.70
CA CYS A 30 31.82 -12.20 4.63
C CYS A 30 31.61 -10.78 4.09
N LEU A 31 32.34 -9.80 4.62
CA LEU A 31 32.40 -8.45 4.08
C LEU A 31 33.48 -8.38 3.01
N VAL A 32 33.08 -8.01 1.80
CA VAL A 32 33.99 -7.79 0.67
C VAL A 32 34.12 -6.29 0.43
N LYS A 33 35.34 -5.79 0.52
CA LYS A 33 35.69 -4.40 0.26
C LYS A 33 36.12 -4.25 -1.19
N ASP A 34 35.44 -3.36 -1.91
CA ASP A 34 35.74 -3.04 -3.31
C ASP A 34 36.85 -1.96 -3.44
N GLU A 35 37.30 -1.64 -4.65
CA GLU A 35 38.35 -0.65 -4.94
C GLU A 35 37.99 0.77 -4.42
N ASP A 36 36.70 1.10 -4.35
CA ASP A 36 36.17 2.35 -3.78
C ASP A 36 36.10 2.37 -2.23
N GLY A 37 36.53 1.28 -1.58
CA GLY A 37 36.59 1.17 -0.13
C GLY A 37 35.25 0.93 0.56
N PHE A 38 34.20 0.63 -0.21
CA PHE A 38 32.87 0.28 0.29
C PHE A 38 32.82 -1.19 0.70
N GLU A 39 32.22 -1.50 1.86
CA GLU A 39 32.13 -2.86 2.41
C GLU A 39 30.75 -3.46 2.14
N ILE A 40 30.71 -4.49 1.28
CA ILE A 40 29.47 -5.16 0.89
C ILE A 40 29.37 -6.50 1.64
N PRO A 41 28.32 -6.72 2.45
CA PRO A 41 28.08 -8.01 3.09
C PRO A 41 27.60 -9.03 2.05
N THR A 42 28.43 -10.03 1.77
CA THR A 42 28.15 -11.07 0.77
C THR A 42 28.22 -12.46 1.40
N LEU A 43 27.38 -13.40 0.93
CA LEU A 43 27.41 -14.77 1.43
C LEU A 43 28.68 -15.49 0.99
N VAL A 44 29.28 -16.25 1.91
CA VAL A 44 30.47 -17.08 1.66
C VAL A 44 30.25 -18.08 0.51
N LYS A 45 28.99 -18.48 0.26
CA LYS A 45 28.61 -19.39 -0.85
C LYS A 45 28.66 -18.74 -2.23
N GLU A 46 28.61 -17.41 -2.30
CA GLU A 46 28.55 -16.65 -3.55
C GLU A 46 29.88 -16.02 -3.93
N VAL A 47 30.96 -16.42 -3.23
CA VAL A 47 32.28 -15.83 -3.31
C VAL A 47 33.29 -16.93 -3.65
N VAL A 48 34.12 -16.69 -4.67
CA VAL A 48 35.15 -17.64 -5.11
C VAL A 48 36.51 -16.98 -5.02
N LEU A 49 37.47 -17.68 -4.42
CA LEU A 49 38.88 -17.26 -4.38
C LEU A 49 39.45 -17.15 -5.80
N VAL A 50 40.00 -15.99 -6.10
CA VAL A 50 40.76 -15.76 -7.33
C VAL A 50 42.22 -15.97 -6.97
N ASP A 51 42.71 -17.19 -7.16
CA ASP A 51 44.13 -17.48 -7.10
C ASP A 51 44.71 -17.12 -8.48
N GLU A 52 45.63 -16.14 -8.54
CA GLU A 52 46.35 -15.82 -9.77
C GLU A 52 47.33 -16.95 -10.09
N GLY A 53 46.82 -18.02 -10.68
CA GLY A 53 47.65 -19.14 -11.08
C GLY A 53 46.88 -20.39 -11.45
N ARG A 54 46.73 -20.60 -12.77
CA ARG A 54 46.66 -21.91 -13.44
C ARG A 54 45.27 -22.53 -13.69
N HIS A 55 44.88 -22.39 -14.95
CA HIS A 55 44.04 -23.23 -15.82
C HIS A 55 43.36 -24.51 -15.28
N ALA A 56 42.08 -24.59 -15.69
CA ALA A 56 41.35 -25.75 -16.23
C ALA A 56 40.95 -26.89 -15.29
N ALA A 57 39.63 -27.11 -15.15
CA ALA A 57 38.91 -28.29 -15.67
C ALA A 57 37.52 -28.43 -15.00
N ALA A 58 36.48 -28.65 -15.81
CA ALA A 58 35.17 -29.13 -15.35
C ALA A 58 35.29 -30.55 -14.79
N PRO A 59 34.43 -30.97 -13.83
CA PRO A 59 33.43 -31.98 -14.20
C PRO A 59 32.07 -31.94 -13.44
N LYS A 60 31.18 -32.78 -13.97
CA LYS A 60 29.75 -33.06 -13.76
C LYS A 60 29.28 -33.37 -12.30
N PRO A 61 27.96 -33.26 -12.03
CA PRO A 61 27.37 -33.41 -10.70
C PRO A 61 27.20 -34.88 -10.32
N LYS A 62 27.47 -35.22 -9.05
CA LYS A 62 27.03 -36.47 -8.44
C LYS A 62 26.23 -36.18 -7.17
N LYS A 63 25.01 -36.71 -7.16
CA LYS A 63 24.13 -36.87 -6.00
C LYS A 63 24.85 -37.64 -4.89
N SER A 64 24.73 -37.19 -3.65
CA SER A 64 25.02 -38.01 -2.47
C SER A 64 24.19 -37.53 -1.28
N ALA A 65 23.31 -38.45 -0.86
CA ALA A 65 22.76 -38.70 0.46
C ALA A 65 22.89 -37.61 1.55
N ILE A 66 21.72 -37.16 2.01
CA ILE A 66 21.47 -36.37 3.21
C ILE A 66 21.81 -37.22 4.44
N GLY A 67 22.84 -36.80 5.18
CA GLY A 67 23.07 -37.21 6.55
C GLY A 67 22.29 -36.29 7.48
N ALA A 68 21.51 -36.88 8.38
CA ALA A 68 20.72 -36.19 9.39
C ALA A 68 21.63 -35.44 10.37
N THR A 69 21.39 -34.14 10.50
CA THR A 69 21.77 -33.34 11.67
C THR A 69 20.59 -32.46 12.00
N ASP A 70 20.05 -32.63 13.21
CA ASP A 70 19.05 -31.79 13.87
C ASP A 70 19.48 -30.31 13.79
N ALA A 71 18.96 -29.61 12.78
CA ALA A 71 18.78 -28.19 12.83
C ALA A 71 17.26 -28.01 12.94
N GLU A 72 16.80 -27.48 14.08
CA GLU A 72 15.44 -26.97 14.21
C GLU A 72 15.19 -26.03 13.02
N GLU A 73 14.38 -26.49 12.08
CA GLU A 73 13.82 -25.62 11.04
C GLU A 73 13.06 -24.53 11.80
N PRO A 74 13.36 -23.22 11.60
CA PRO A 74 12.52 -22.18 12.15
C PRO A 74 11.11 -22.43 11.60
N ASP A 75 10.16 -22.66 12.50
CA ASP A 75 8.78 -22.93 12.13
C ASP A 75 8.32 -21.77 11.23
N LEU A 76 7.88 -22.10 10.02
CA LEU A 76 7.41 -21.11 9.04
C LEU A 76 6.24 -20.29 9.60
N ALA A 77 5.62 -20.74 10.69
CA ALA A 77 4.61 -20.04 11.47
C ALA A 77 5.15 -18.87 12.33
N ASP A 78 6.44 -18.86 12.68
CA ASP A 78 7.05 -17.82 13.54
C ASP A 78 7.67 -16.66 12.75
N LEU A 79 7.72 -16.75 11.41
CA LEU A 79 7.97 -15.55 10.60
C LEU A 79 6.74 -14.64 10.70
N PRO A 80 6.93 -13.33 10.96
CA PRO A 80 5.80 -12.41 10.94
C PRO A 80 5.12 -12.50 9.57
N MET A 81 3.85 -12.89 9.55
CA MET A 81 3.00 -12.88 8.37
C MET A 81 2.99 -11.46 7.79
N THR A 82 3.89 -11.22 6.84
CA THR A 82 4.02 -9.96 6.09
C THR A 82 3.08 -9.92 4.89
N TYR A 83 2.26 -10.96 4.70
CA TYR A 83 1.24 -11.01 3.67
C TYR A 83 0.14 -9.99 3.95
N ARG A 84 0.31 -8.79 3.39
CA ARG A 84 -0.81 -7.89 3.15
C ARG A 84 -1.50 -8.37 1.87
N PRO A 85 -2.78 -8.77 1.92
CA PRO A 85 -3.51 -9.14 0.73
C PRO A 85 -3.42 -7.98 -0.27
N LYS A 86 -2.86 -8.25 -1.45
CA LYS A 86 -2.76 -7.25 -2.51
C LYS A 86 -4.20 -6.90 -2.94
N PRO A 87 -4.60 -5.62 -2.91
CA PRO A 87 -5.88 -5.22 -3.46
C PRO A 87 -5.91 -5.65 -4.94
N LEU A 88 -6.95 -6.40 -5.35
CA LEU A 88 -7.08 -6.80 -6.75
C LEU A 88 -7.31 -5.56 -7.63
N SER A 89 -6.31 -5.21 -8.43
CA SER A 89 -6.43 -4.18 -9.47
C SER A 89 -7.41 -4.67 -10.54
N ARG A 90 -8.55 -3.97 -10.70
CA ARG A 90 -9.53 -4.24 -11.76
C ARG A 90 -9.06 -3.56 -13.04
N ARG A 91 -9.02 -4.27 -14.17
CA ARG A 91 -8.44 -3.77 -15.44
C ARG A 91 -9.00 -2.42 -15.95
N ASP A 92 -10.17 -1.99 -15.48
CA ASP A 92 -10.88 -0.79 -15.94
C ASP A 92 -11.12 0.28 -14.84
N ALA A 93 -10.46 0.19 -13.67
CA ALA A 93 -10.68 1.10 -12.53
C ALA A 93 -9.46 1.95 -12.14
N ASP A 94 -8.57 2.23 -13.10
CA ASP A 94 -7.42 3.13 -12.94
C ASP A 94 -7.79 4.62 -13.12
N VAL A 95 -8.97 4.98 -12.63
CA VAL A 95 -9.55 6.33 -12.74
C VAL A 95 -9.98 6.76 -11.35
N LEU A 96 -9.58 7.95 -10.91
CA LEU A 96 -9.86 8.37 -9.55
C LEU A 96 -11.38 8.60 -9.36
N ASN A 97 -12.00 7.72 -8.58
CA ASN A 97 -13.43 7.77 -8.27
C ASN A 97 -13.63 7.60 -6.77
N VAL A 98 -13.94 8.71 -6.10
CA VAL A 98 -14.20 8.76 -4.66
C VAL A 98 -15.53 9.46 -4.45
N SER A 99 -16.40 8.84 -3.66
CA SER A 99 -17.74 9.36 -3.38
C SER A 99 -18.00 9.36 -1.87
N LEU A 100 -18.66 10.40 -1.39
CA LEU A 100 -19.20 10.48 -0.04
C LEU A 100 -20.63 9.98 -0.08
N ALA A 101 -20.95 9.00 0.73
CA ALA A 101 -22.26 8.38 0.81
C ALA A 101 -22.92 8.72 2.15
N PHE A 102 -24.21 9.05 2.11
CA PHE A 102 -25.03 9.18 3.30
C PHE A 102 -26.08 8.07 3.32
N VAL A 103 -26.14 7.32 4.41
CA VAL A 103 -27.08 6.21 4.59
C VAL A 103 -27.93 6.52 5.83
N PRO A 104 -29.27 6.60 5.71
CA PRO A 104 -30.15 6.72 6.87
C PRO A 104 -30.28 5.37 7.57
N HIS A 105 -30.31 5.35 8.90
CA HIS A 105 -30.69 4.15 9.65
C HIS A 105 -32.14 3.75 9.36
N ASP A 106 -33.03 4.74 9.30
CA ASP A 106 -34.44 4.57 8.96
C ASP A 106 -34.81 5.51 7.80
N PRO A 107 -34.99 4.97 6.57
CA PRO A 107 -35.35 5.77 5.41
C PRO A 107 -36.79 6.32 5.45
N ASP A 108 -37.67 5.73 6.28
CA ASP A 108 -39.07 6.13 6.36
C ASP A 108 -39.28 7.32 7.31
N GLU A 109 -38.37 7.51 8.29
CA GLU A 109 -38.39 8.63 9.24
C GLU A 109 -37.14 9.54 9.16
N PRO A 110 -36.91 10.26 8.05
CA PRO A 110 -35.70 11.08 7.86
C PRO A 110 -35.56 12.23 8.88
N GLY A 111 -36.65 12.62 9.54
CA GLY A 111 -36.65 13.66 10.57
C GLY A 111 -36.07 13.22 11.92
N ARG A 112 -36.16 11.93 12.23
CA ARG A 112 -35.83 11.37 13.54
C ARG A 112 -34.69 10.33 13.47
N THR A 113 -34.37 9.87 12.27
CA THR A 113 -33.26 8.95 12.03
C THR A 113 -31.89 9.59 12.29
N GLU A 114 -30.94 8.71 12.58
CA GLU A 114 -29.51 8.97 12.48
C GLU A 114 -29.03 8.65 11.06
N PHE A 115 -27.94 9.28 10.65
CA PHE A 115 -27.31 9.13 9.35
C PHE A 115 -25.86 8.67 9.53
N GLU A 116 -25.44 7.77 8.67
CA GLU A 116 -24.07 7.32 8.56
C GLU A 116 -23.41 8.02 7.36
N ALA A 117 -22.28 8.68 7.58
CA ALA A 117 -21.42 9.21 6.51
C ALA A 117 -20.31 8.21 6.18
N TRP A 118 -20.29 7.72 4.95
CA TRP A 118 -19.30 6.76 4.45
C TRP A 118 -18.48 7.38 3.33
N LEU A 119 -17.16 7.15 3.35
CA LEU A 119 -16.30 7.47 2.22
C LEU A 119 -16.06 6.21 1.40
N VAL A 120 -16.45 6.23 0.13
CA VAL A 120 -16.40 5.10 -0.79
C VAL A 120 -15.30 5.34 -1.81
N ASN A 121 -14.37 4.39 -1.90
CA ASN A 121 -13.34 4.34 -2.92
C ASN A 121 -13.70 3.28 -3.98
N ASP A 122 -14.03 3.74 -5.18
CA ASP A 122 -14.36 2.89 -6.34
C ASP A 122 -13.24 2.95 -7.38
N CYS A 123 -11.98 3.05 -6.93
CA CYS A 123 -10.81 2.97 -7.80
C CYS A 123 -9.74 2.01 -7.28
N ASN A 124 -8.78 1.71 -8.15
CA ASN A 124 -7.63 0.84 -7.85
C ASN A 124 -6.53 1.52 -7.02
N PHE A 125 -6.67 2.81 -6.71
CA PHE A 125 -5.66 3.59 -6.00
C PHE A 125 -5.88 3.53 -4.49
N PHE A 126 -4.78 3.58 -3.74
CA PHE A 126 -4.83 4.02 -2.36
C PHE A 126 -5.05 5.53 -2.37
N VAL A 127 -6.01 6.01 -1.57
CA VAL A 127 -6.33 7.43 -1.48
C VAL A 127 -6.05 7.90 -0.07
N ARG A 128 -5.12 8.84 0.09
CA ARG A 128 -4.99 9.59 1.34
C ARG A 128 -5.94 10.77 1.27
N TYR A 129 -6.70 10.99 2.33
CA TYR A 129 -7.68 12.07 2.41
C TYR A 129 -7.58 12.83 3.73
N ALA A 130 -7.95 14.10 3.68
CA ALA A 130 -8.22 14.96 4.81
C ALA A 130 -9.56 15.65 4.57
N LEU A 131 -10.46 15.54 5.54
CA LEU A 131 -11.76 16.17 5.55
C LEU A 131 -11.72 17.37 6.49
N LEU A 132 -11.96 18.54 5.92
CA LEU A 132 -11.87 19.83 6.60
C LEU A 132 -13.28 20.45 6.71
N SER A 133 -13.59 21.06 7.85
CA SER A 133 -14.76 21.92 8.01
C SER A 133 -14.35 23.37 8.27
N PRO A 134 -15.11 24.36 7.79
CA PRO A 134 -14.86 25.76 8.10
C PRO A 134 -15.05 26.00 9.61
N ASP A 135 -14.12 26.73 10.21
CA ASP A 135 -14.15 27.08 11.64
C ASP A 135 -13.62 28.50 11.85
N ALA A 136 -14.46 29.40 12.39
CA ALA A 136 -14.13 30.77 12.81
C ALA A 136 -13.13 31.55 11.93
N GLY A 137 -13.30 31.52 10.60
CA GLY A 137 -12.43 32.23 9.63
C GLY A 137 -11.24 31.43 9.10
N GLY A 138 -11.09 30.17 9.51
CA GLY A 138 -10.14 29.20 8.97
C GLY A 138 -10.82 27.86 8.68
N VAL A 139 -10.01 26.79 8.73
CA VAL A 139 -10.49 25.41 8.56
C VAL A 139 -9.98 24.54 9.70
N ARG A 140 -10.81 23.58 10.11
CA ARG A 140 -10.49 22.58 11.11
C ARG A 140 -10.48 21.20 10.47
N LEU A 141 -9.48 20.39 10.81
CA LEU A 141 -9.44 18.99 10.44
C LEU A 141 -10.50 18.21 11.23
N ARG A 142 -11.39 17.51 10.52
CA ARG A 142 -12.36 16.59 11.10
C ARG A 142 -11.84 15.16 11.08
N PHE A 143 -11.46 14.70 9.89
CA PHE A 143 -11.01 13.33 9.66
C PHE A 143 -9.80 13.32 8.73
N GLU A 144 -8.90 12.40 8.95
CA GLU A 144 -7.83 12.07 8.03
C GLU A 144 -7.70 10.56 7.97
N GLY A 145 -7.20 10.05 6.85
CA GLY A 145 -6.94 8.63 6.74
C GLY A 145 -6.51 8.19 5.36
N GLU A 146 -6.47 6.87 5.19
CA GLU A 146 -6.16 6.19 3.94
C GLU A 146 -7.33 5.29 3.57
N LEU A 147 -7.78 5.37 2.31
CA LEU A 147 -8.71 4.43 1.73
C LEU A 147 -7.93 3.45 0.87
N GLU A 148 -8.12 2.17 1.16
CA GLU A 148 -7.65 1.09 0.31
C GLU A 148 -8.47 1.01 -0.98
N PRO A 149 -7.91 0.44 -2.06
CA PRO A 149 -8.65 0.22 -3.30
C PRO A 149 -9.94 -0.59 -3.07
N HIS A 150 -11.02 -0.21 -3.75
CA HIS A 150 -12.33 -0.89 -3.68
C HIS A 150 -12.89 -1.04 -2.26
N THR A 151 -12.52 -0.15 -1.34
CA THR A 151 -13.01 -0.16 0.03
C THR A 151 -13.96 1.00 0.30
N LYS A 152 -14.65 0.92 1.44
CA LYS A 152 -15.37 2.03 2.03
C LYS A 152 -15.07 2.08 3.51
N ILE A 153 -15.07 3.30 4.06
CA ILE A 153 -14.85 3.52 5.49
C ILE A 153 -15.99 4.38 6.05
N LEU A 154 -16.39 4.10 7.29
CA LEU A 154 -17.32 4.93 8.03
C LEU A 154 -16.55 6.13 8.59
N LEU A 155 -17.02 7.34 8.30
CA LEU A 155 -16.44 8.57 8.83
C LEU A 155 -17.10 8.94 10.17
N GLU A 156 -18.42 9.03 10.20
CA GLU A 156 -19.18 9.47 11.37
C GLU A 156 -20.62 8.96 11.28
N GLU A 157 -21.18 8.60 12.44
CA GLU A 157 -22.62 8.43 12.64
C GLU A 157 -23.13 9.69 13.36
N PHE A 158 -24.20 10.31 12.84
CA PHE A 158 -24.68 11.57 13.39
C PHE A 158 -26.21 11.70 13.28
N PRO A 159 -26.86 12.35 14.26
CA PRO A 159 -28.30 12.60 14.22
C PRO A 159 -28.66 13.71 13.23
N SER A 160 -29.93 13.75 12.81
CA SER A 160 -30.49 14.82 11.96
C SER A 160 -30.24 16.24 12.50
N ALA A 161 -30.01 16.40 13.80
CA ALA A 161 -29.69 17.67 14.45
C ALA A 161 -28.28 18.22 14.18
N ARG A 162 -27.37 17.44 13.56
CA ARG A 162 -25.98 17.85 13.24
C ARG A 162 -25.72 17.96 11.73
N LEU A 163 -26.78 18.03 10.92
CA LEU A 163 -26.69 18.11 9.46
C LEU A 163 -25.93 19.36 8.98
N GLU A 164 -26.02 20.47 9.72
CA GLU A 164 -25.29 21.71 9.41
C GLU A 164 -23.78 21.51 9.40
N THR A 165 -23.27 20.55 10.17
CA THR A 165 -21.83 20.27 10.25
C THR A 165 -21.26 19.67 8.97
N TRP A 166 -22.14 19.13 8.12
CA TRP A 166 -21.81 18.58 6.81
C TRP A 166 -22.16 19.54 5.66
N GLU A 167 -22.83 20.66 5.90
CA GLU A 167 -23.27 21.58 4.83
C GLU A 167 -22.09 22.09 3.99
N HIS A 168 -20.99 22.43 4.66
CA HIS A 168 -19.77 22.93 4.06
C HIS A 168 -18.57 22.10 4.53
N VAL A 169 -18.07 21.25 3.65
CA VAL A 169 -16.89 20.44 3.92
C VAL A 169 -15.95 20.47 2.73
N THR A 170 -14.65 20.39 2.98
CA THR A 170 -13.63 20.38 1.93
C THR A 170 -12.81 19.11 2.06
N PHE A 171 -12.74 18.33 0.99
CA PHE A 171 -11.82 17.21 0.88
C PHE A 171 -10.50 17.66 0.26
N GLN A 172 -9.39 17.30 0.88
CA GLN A 172 -8.08 17.28 0.24
C GLN A 172 -7.66 15.82 0.10
N LEU A 173 -7.35 15.37 -1.11
CA LEU A 173 -6.98 13.98 -1.35
C LEU A 173 -5.97 13.84 -2.47
N PHE A 174 -5.16 12.77 -2.38
CA PHE A 174 -4.24 12.36 -3.42
C PHE A 174 -4.19 10.83 -3.49
N ALA A 175 -4.00 10.31 -4.71
CA ALA A 175 -4.01 8.88 -4.98
C ALA A 175 -2.60 8.36 -5.31
N PHE A 176 -2.32 7.12 -4.92
CA PHE A 176 -1.06 6.43 -5.19
C PHE A 176 -1.23 4.90 -5.28
N LYS A 177 -0.28 4.21 -5.91
CA LYS A 177 -0.10 2.75 -5.81
C LYS A 177 1.27 2.45 -5.19
N ARG A 178 1.38 1.36 -4.43
CA ARG A 178 2.63 0.96 -3.74
C ARG A 178 3.52 0.05 -4.57
N ASP A 179 2.92 -0.90 -5.29
CA ASP A 179 3.63 -2.04 -5.91
C ASP A 179 3.56 -2.04 -7.45
N GLU A 180 2.96 -1.02 -8.06
CA GLU A 180 2.67 -0.99 -9.50
C GLU A 180 2.93 0.40 -10.08
N SER A 181 3.43 0.47 -11.32
CA SER A 181 3.53 1.72 -12.09
C SER A 181 2.15 2.20 -12.52
N PHE A 182 1.86 3.50 -12.34
CA PHE A 182 0.57 4.07 -12.70
C PHE A 182 0.69 5.48 -13.24
N ARG A 183 -0.37 5.94 -13.91
CA ARG A 183 -0.54 7.35 -14.26
C ARG A 183 -0.97 8.11 -13.02
N LEU A 184 -0.15 9.04 -12.58
CA LEU A 184 -0.41 9.83 -11.38
C LEU A 184 -1.66 10.71 -11.62
N PRO A 185 -2.75 10.51 -10.85
CA PRO A 185 -3.88 11.43 -10.89
C PRO A 185 -3.51 12.75 -10.20
N PRO A 186 -4.22 13.86 -10.52
CA PRO A 186 -3.97 15.14 -9.87
C PRO A 186 -4.29 15.08 -8.37
N VAL A 187 -3.60 15.91 -7.59
CA VAL A 187 -3.99 16.17 -6.20
C VAL A 187 -5.26 17.03 -6.23
N CYS A 188 -6.30 16.58 -5.52
CA CYS A 188 -7.60 17.22 -5.54
C CYS A 188 -7.86 17.95 -4.23
N GLN A 189 -8.29 19.22 -4.33
CA GLN A 189 -8.96 19.93 -3.26
C GLN A 189 -10.39 20.22 -3.71
N VAL A 190 -11.36 19.54 -3.11
CA VAL A 190 -12.75 19.57 -3.53
C VAL A 190 -13.61 20.15 -2.41
N PRO A 191 -14.03 21.42 -2.51
CA PRO A 191 -15.06 21.96 -1.62
C PRO A 191 -16.42 21.37 -2.02
N LEU A 192 -17.11 20.77 -1.06
CA LEU A 192 -18.45 20.22 -1.22
C LEU A 192 -19.46 21.07 -0.47
N LYS A 193 -20.58 21.33 -1.15
CA LYS A 193 -21.78 21.95 -0.57
C LYS A 193 -22.90 20.92 -0.52
N ILE A 194 -23.09 20.32 0.64
CA ILE A 194 -24.15 19.35 0.89
C ILE A 194 -25.39 20.13 1.30
N ARG A 195 -26.53 19.90 0.64
CA ARG A 195 -27.78 20.60 0.98
C ARG A 195 -28.56 19.78 2.01
N PRO A 196 -28.75 20.25 3.26
CA PRO A 196 -29.47 19.50 4.30
C PRO A 196 -30.89 19.07 3.87
N VAL A 197 -31.55 19.87 3.04
CA VAL A 197 -32.89 19.57 2.49
C VAL A 197 -32.95 18.21 1.78
N ARG A 198 -31.84 17.77 1.17
CA ARG A 198 -31.79 16.50 0.43
C ARG A 198 -31.88 15.26 1.33
N PHE A 199 -31.52 15.36 2.60
CA PHE A 199 -31.67 14.26 3.57
C PHE A 199 -33.14 13.94 3.87
N PHE A 200 -34.05 14.89 3.66
CA PHE A 200 -35.48 14.72 3.87
C PHE A 200 -36.24 14.36 2.59
N GLN A 201 -35.53 14.18 1.46
CA GLN A 201 -36.11 13.90 0.16
C GLN A 201 -35.91 12.41 -0.18
N PRO A 202 -36.97 11.57 -0.14
CA PRO A 202 -36.83 10.12 -0.34
C PRO A 202 -36.18 9.74 -1.67
N HIS A 203 -36.50 10.49 -2.74
CA HIS A 203 -35.95 10.27 -4.08
C HIS A 203 -34.44 10.57 -4.22
N THR A 204 -33.82 11.13 -3.19
CA THR A 204 -32.37 11.36 -3.17
C THR A 204 -31.60 10.08 -2.88
N PHE A 205 -32.17 9.20 -2.05
CA PHE A 205 -31.57 7.93 -1.67
C PHE A 205 -31.91 6.90 -2.75
N LEU A 206 -30.87 6.37 -3.38
CA LEU A 206 -31.00 5.41 -4.48
C LEU A 206 -30.34 4.10 -4.09
N ASP A 207 -30.77 3.02 -4.72
CA ASP A 207 -30.07 1.74 -4.59
C ASP A 207 -28.67 1.86 -5.20
N THR A 208 -27.67 1.41 -4.45
CA THR A 208 -26.27 1.45 -4.87
C THR A 208 -25.64 0.08 -4.69
N PRO A 209 -24.64 -0.30 -5.50
CA PRO A 209 -23.95 -1.57 -5.30
C PRO A 209 -23.08 -1.58 -4.02
N PHE A 210 -22.92 -0.42 -3.36
CA PHE A 210 -22.05 -0.27 -2.20
C PHE A 210 -22.78 -0.54 -0.88
N PHE A 211 -24.09 -0.37 -0.81
CA PHE A 211 -24.88 -0.47 0.43
C PHE A 211 -26.12 -1.33 0.21
N HIS A 212 -26.55 -2.04 1.25
CA HIS A 212 -27.79 -2.80 1.22
C HIS A 212 -29.03 -1.90 1.35
N ALA A 213 -28.88 -0.77 2.04
CA ALA A 213 -29.92 0.25 2.16
C ALA A 213 -29.73 1.33 1.08
N PRO A 214 -30.81 2.04 0.69
CA PRO A 214 -30.73 3.20 -0.18
C PRO A 214 -29.76 4.24 0.36
N ALA A 215 -28.86 4.72 -0.49
CA ALA A 215 -27.80 5.64 -0.11
C ALA A 215 -27.81 6.88 -1.01
N TRP A 216 -27.52 8.04 -0.44
CA TRP A 216 -27.27 9.23 -1.22
C TRP A 216 -25.77 9.36 -1.50
N LEU A 217 -25.37 9.15 -2.76
CA LEU A 217 -23.99 9.34 -3.21
C LEU A 217 -23.75 10.78 -3.68
N VAL A 218 -22.76 11.42 -3.07
CA VAL A 218 -22.21 12.72 -3.45
C VAL A 218 -20.80 12.47 -4.03
N PRO A 219 -20.59 12.65 -5.34
CA PRO A 219 -19.26 12.44 -5.93
C PRO A 219 -18.29 13.49 -5.38
N VAL A 220 -17.17 13.04 -4.81
CA VAL A 220 -16.06 13.90 -4.37
C VAL A 220 -15.16 14.14 -5.58
N VAL A 221 -14.67 13.05 -6.16
CA VAL A 221 -13.93 13.08 -7.42
C VAL A 221 -14.53 12.04 -8.33
N LYS A 222 -14.87 12.45 -9.55
CA LYS A 222 -15.29 11.56 -10.61
C LYS A 222 -14.56 11.98 -11.87
N GLU A 223 -13.35 11.47 -12.03
CA GLU A 223 -12.64 11.65 -13.28
C GLU A 223 -13.39 10.86 -14.35
N THR A 224 -14.00 11.56 -15.30
CA THR A 224 -14.66 10.91 -16.42
C THR A 224 -13.57 10.62 -17.43
N VAL A 225 -13.38 9.35 -17.79
CA VAL A 225 -12.56 9.01 -18.96
C VAL A 225 -13.29 9.58 -20.17
N GLU A 226 -12.89 10.76 -20.63
CA GLU A 226 -13.25 11.19 -21.98
C GLU A 226 -12.66 10.14 -22.92
N LYS A 227 -13.55 9.29 -23.44
CA LYS A 227 -13.23 8.41 -24.57
C LYS A 227 -12.98 9.34 -25.76
N PHE A 228 -11.72 9.58 -26.07
CA PHE A 228 -11.29 10.14 -27.36
C PHE A 228 -11.55 9.13 -28.48
#